data_AF-A0A6F9AJF9-F1
#
_entry.id   AF-A0A6F9AJF9-F1
#
_cell.length_a   1.000
_cell.length_b   1.000
_cell.length_c   1.000
_cell.angle_alpha   90.00
_cell.angle_beta   90.00
_cell.angle_gamma   90.00
#
_symmetry.space_group_name_H-M   'P 1'
#
loop_
_entity.id
_entity.type
_entity.pdbx_description
1 polymer ?
#
loop_
_entity_poly.entity_id
_entity_poly.type
_entity_poly.pdbx_seq_one_letter_code
_entity_poly.pdbx_strand_id
1 'polypeptide(L)'
;MSEKVGQVSFDLPRQGEMVMEKPYSEATAELIDQEVRDLVDSAYQRTMELIMDKRECVDMVGKRLLEKEVLNKADMLELLGPRPFEEKSTYEEFVEGTGSFEEDTSLPEGLKDWNQEKGDASEELSPVKEKLAQ
;
A
#
# COMPACT_ATOMS: atom_id res chain seq x y z
N MET A 1 10.70 -11.31 11.32
CA MET A 1 10.54 -12.78 11.39
C MET A 1 11.49 -13.28 12.45
N SER A 2 11.03 -14.11 13.40
CA SER A 2 11.84 -14.60 14.52
C SER A 2 12.38 -16.00 14.21
N GLU A 3 13.69 -16.19 14.36
CA GLU A 3 14.31 -17.51 14.25
C GLU A 3 13.96 -18.41 15.44
N LYS A 4 13.78 -17.84 16.64
CA LYS A 4 13.50 -18.60 17.87
C LYS A 4 12.08 -19.17 17.90
N VAL A 5 11.10 -18.44 17.36
CA VAL A 5 9.71 -18.92 17.22
C VAL A 5 9.57 -19.88 16.02
N GLY A 6 10.39 -19.69 14.98
CA GLY A 6 10.40 -20.52 13.78
C GLY A 6 9.40 -20.08 12.72
N GLN A 7 9.27 -20.89 11.65
CA GLN A 7 8.41 -20.61 10.50
C GLN A 7 6.96 -21.04 10.75
N VAL A 8 6.32 -20.43 11.75
CA VAL A 8 4.92 -20.69 12.12
C VAL A 8 4.07 -19.45 11.93
N SER A 9 2.81 -19.67 11.55
CA SER A 9 1.80 -18.61 11.41
C SER A 9 0.67 -18.88 12.40
N PHE A 10 0.38 -17.90 13.23
CA PHE A 10 -0.76 -17.94 14.14
C PHE A 10 -1.88 -17.07 13.57
N ASP A 11 -3.12 -17.54 13.65
CA ASP A 11 -4.27 -16.71 13.32
C ASP A 11 -4.51 -15.73 14.47
N LEU A 12 -4.15 -14.48 14.24
CA LEU A 12 -4.24 -13.42 15.23
C LEU A 12 -5.58 -12.68 15.04
N PRO A 13 -6.34 -12.46 16.12
CA PRO A 13 -7.63 -11.79 16.04
C PRO A 13 -7.45 -10.38 15.48
N ARG A 14 -8.37 -9.97 14.62
CA ARG A 14 -8.37 -8.62 14.04
C ARG A 14 -8.80 -7.60 15.09
N GLN A 15 -8.44 -6.34 14.84
CA GLN A 15 -8.86 -5.23 15.70
C GLN A 15 -10.40 -5.19 15.80
N GLY A 16 -10.93 -5.43 17.00
CA GLY A 16 -12.38 -5.48 17.26
C GLY A 16 -12.96 -6.88 17.46
N GLU A 17 -12.19 -7.94 17.22
CA GLU A 17 -12.58 -9.32 17.52
C GLU A 17 -12.20 -9.68 18.97
N MET A 18 -13.09 -10.40 19.66
CA MET A 18 -12.82 -10.88 21.02
C MET A 18 -11.82 -12.03 20.97
N VAL A 19 -10.69 -11.86 21.67
CA VAL A 19 -9.69 -12.93 21.82
C VAL A 19 -10.24 -13.95 22.81
N MET A 20 -10.71 -15.09 22.32
CA MET A 20 -11.27 -16.15 23.17
C MET A 20 -10.16 -16.95 23.86
N GLU A 21 -9.16 -17.40 23.09
CA GLU A 21 -7.99 -18.13 23.61
C GLU A 21 -6.83 -18.00 22.62
N LYS A 22 -5.59 -17.92 23.12
CA LYS A 22 -4.40 -17.87 22.27
C LYS A 22 -4.13 -19.28 21.70
N PRO A 23 -3.85 -19.44 20.39
CA PRO A 23 -3.63 -20.76 19.78
C PRO A 23 -2.22 -21.34 20.06
N TYR A 24 -1.62 -21.02 21.22
CA TYR A 24 -0.28 -21.44 21.61
C TYR A 24 -0.13 -21.44 23.13
N SER A 25 0.87 -22.18 23.61
CA SER A 25 1.14 -22.31 25.05
C SER A 25 1.64 -21.00 25.67
N GLU A 26 1.51 -20.86 26.99
CA GLU A 26 2.08 -19.73 27.75
C GLU A 26 3.60 -19.60 27.56
N ALA A 27 4.33 -20.73 27.53
CA ALA A 27 5.77 -20.70 27.28
C ALA A 27 6.11 -20.13 25.89
N THR A 28 5.27 -20.42 24.88
CA THR A 28 5.39 -19.82 23.55
C THR A 28 5.01 -18.34 23.56
N ALA A 29 4.00 -17.96 24.35
CA ALA A 29 3.60 -16.56 24.51
C ALA A 29 4.74 -15.71 25.10
N GLU A 30 5.38 -16.20 26.17
CA GLU A 30 6.54 -15.55 26.79
C GLU A 30 7.71 -15.42 25.81
N LEU A 31 7.98 -16.46 25.01
CA LEU A 31 8.98 -16.41 23.96
C LEU A 31 8.67 -15.35 22.89
N ILE A 32 7.41 -15.28 22.44
CA ILE A 32 6.96 -14.26 21.48
C ILE A 32 7.14 -12.86 22.06
N ASP A 33 6.71 -12.62 23.29
CA ASP A 33 6.83 -11.32 23.95
C ASP A 33 8.29 -10.87 24.09
N GLN A 34 9.21 -11.80 24.38
CA GLN A 34 10.64 -11.50 24.43
C GLN A 34 11.19 -11.14 23.04
N GLU A 35 10.84 -11.88 22.00
CA GLU A 35 11.28 -11.58 20.63
C GLU A 35 10.72 -10.26 20.10
N VAL A 36 9.48 -9.92 20.46
CA VAL A 36 8.89 -8.62 20.14
C VAL A 36 9.64 -7.49 20.84
N ARG A 37 10.00 -7.67 22.11
CA ARG A 37 10.81 -6.68 22.85
C ARG A 37 12.17 -6.49 22.17
N ASP A 38 12.88 -7.57 21.87
CA ASP A 38 14.20 -7.52 21.23
C ASP A 38 14.11 -6.84 19.84
N LEU A 39 13.04 -7.10 19.07
CA LEU A 39 12.78 -6.47 17.78
C LEU A 39 12.54 -4.95 17.92
N VAL A 40 11.72 -4.54 18.89
CA VAL A 40 11.42 -3.12 19.12
C VAL A 40 12.67 -2.40 19.62
N ASP A 41 13.42 -3.00 20.55
CA ASP A 41 14.63 -2.41 21.11
C ASP A 41 15.73 -2.25 20.05
N SER A 42 15.92 -3.25 19.18
CA SER A 42 16.88 -3.15 18.07
C SER A 42 16.48 -2.09 17.04
N ALA A 43 15.18 -1.98 16.70
CA ALA A 43 14.68 -0.92 15.83
C ALA A 43 14.85 0.47 16.46
N TYR A 44 14.61 0.59 17.77
CA TYR A 44 14.81 1.83 18.51
C TYR A 44 16.28 2.25 18.51
N GLN A 45 17.20 1.35 18.89
CA GLN A 45 18.63 1.62 18.93
C GLN A 45 19.16 2.02 17.55
N ARG A 46 18.82 1.26 16.50
CA ARG A 46 19.21 1.59 15.12
C ARG A 46 18.70 2.96 14.69
N THR A 47 17.47 3.31 15.06
CA THR A 47 16.88 4.62 14.72
C THR A 47 17.57 5.74 15.49
N MET A 48 17.86 5.52 16.77
CA MET A 48 18.58 6.49 17.60
C MET A 48 19.98 6.75 17.06
N GLU A 49 20.73 5.70 16.73
CA GLU A 49 22.06 5.81 16.10
C GLU A 49 21.99 6.61 14.79
N LEU A 50 21.03 6.27 13.91
CA LEU A 50 20.84 7.00 12.65
C LEU A 50 20.54 8.49 12.86
N ILE A 51 19.69 8.83 13.83
CA ILE A 51 19.34 10.22 14.15
C ILE A 51 20.55 10.94 14.77
N MET A 52 21.32 10.28 15.62
CA MET A 52 22.54 10.84 16.22
C MET A 52 23.61 11.10 15.16
N ASP A 53 23.85 10.15 14.26
CA ASP A 53 24.81 10.28 13.15
C ASP A 53 24.42 11.40 12.18
N LYS A 54 23.11 11.65 12.03
CA LYS A 54 22.54 12.70 11.18
C LYS A 54 21.99 13.88 11.97
N ARG A 55 22.49 14.11 13.20
CA ARG A 55 21.97 15.13 14.11
C ARG A 55 22.00 16.53 13.49
N GLU A 56 23.09 16.88 12.79
CA GLU A 56 23.20 18.17 12.11
C GLU A 56 22.10 18.36 11.05
N CYS A 57 21.81 17.32 10.27
CA CYS A 57 20.73 17.33 9.29
C CYS A 57 19.36 17.51 9.93
N VAL A 58 19.10 16.82 11.05
CA VAL A 58 17.85 16.96 11.80
C VAL A 58 17.70 18.35 12.39
N ASP A 59 18.77 18.92 12.96
CA ASP A 59 18.76 20.28 13.50
C ASP A 59 18.52 21.33 12.40
N MET A 60 19.07 21.14 11.20
CA MET A 60 18.80 21.99 10.05
C MET A 60 17.32 21.96 9.63
N VAL A 61 16.74 20.75 9.52
CA VAL A 61 15.32 20.57 9.17
C VAL A 61 14.42 21.18 10.25
N GLY A 62 14.75 20.97 11.53
CA GLY A 62 14.02 21.54 12.66
C GLY A 62 14.01 23.07 12.64
N LYS A 63 15.16 23.71 12.41
CA LYS A 63 15.25 25.17 12.26
C LYS A 63 14.39 25.67 11.10
N ARG A 64 14.44 24.98 9.96
CA ARG A 64 13.64 25.33 8.78
C ARG A 64 12.14 25.22 9.05
N LEU A 65 11.69 24.23 9.83
CA LEU A 65 10.29 24.07 10.25
C LEU A 65 9.80 25.17 11.19
N LEU A 66 10.70 25.74 12.01
CA LEU A 66 10.37 26.90 12.84
C LEU A 66 10.10 28.16 12.00
N GLU A 67 10.73 28.27 10.83
CA GLU A 67 10.51 29.39 9.89
C GLU A 67 9.33 29.14 8.93
N LYS A 68 9.12 27.90 8.51
CA LYS A 68 8.09 27.49 7.55
C LYS A 68 7.38 26.24 8.07
N GLU A 69 6.09 26.35 8.35
CA GLU A 69 5.28 25.29 8.98
C GLU A 69 5.24 23.97 8.18
N VAL A 70 5.43 24.03 6.86
CA VAL A 70 5.35 22.87 5.96
C VAL A 70 6.55 22.85 5.03
N LEU A 71 7.23 21.70 4.95
CA LEU A 71 8.33 21.46 4.00
C LEU A 71 7.92 20.46 2.92
N ASN A 72 8.18 20.82 1.67
CA ASN A 72 7.97 19.96 0.51
C ASN A 72 9.27 19.24 0.12
N LYS A 73 9.17 18.26 -0.79
CA LYS A 73 10.33 17.53 -1.33
C LYS A 73 11.42 18.47 -1.87
N ALA A 74 11.05 19.56 -2.55
CA ALA A 74 11.99 20.54 -3.07
C ALA A 74 12.77 21.26 -1.95
N ASP A 75 12.11 21.63 -0.84
CA ASP A 75 12.78 22.27 0.30
C ASP A 75 13.78 21.29 0.95
N MET A 76 13.44 20.00 1.01
CA MET A 76 14.32 18.96 1.54
C MET A 76 15.53 18.71 0.64
N LEU A 77 15.36 18.76 -0.68
CA LEU A 77 16.46 18.65 -1.65
C LEU A 77 17.42 19.84 -1.57
N GLU A 78 16.90 21.05 -1.37
CA GLU A 78 17.72 22.24 -1.16
C GLU A 78 18.53 22.15 0.15
N LEU A 79 17.91 21.64 1.22
CA LEU A 79 18.50 21.60 2.54
C LEU A 79 19.49 20.45 2.76
N LEU A 80 19.15 19.24 2.27
CA LEU A 80 19.90 18.00 2.54
C LEU A 80 20.59 17.43 1.29
N GLY A 81 20.32 18.00 0.11
CA GLY A 81 20.81 17.47 -1.17
C GLY A 81 19.97 16.31 -1.71
N PRO A 82 20.39 15.71 -2.84
CA PRO A 82 19.70 14.58 -3.46
C PRO A 82 19.77 13.33 -2.57
N ARG A 83 18.68 12.57 -2.56
CA ARG A 83 18.59 11.30 -1.81
C ARG A 83 19.62 10.30 -2.37
N PRO A 84 20.43 9.63 -1.54
CA PRO A 84 21.44 8.68 -1.99
C PRO A 84 20.86 7.30 -2.38
N PHE A 85 19.55 7.22 -2.64
CA PHE A 85 18.84 6.02 -3.04
C PHE A 85 17.92 6.38 -4.21
N GLU A 86 17.88 5.53 -5.22
CA GLU A 86 16.96 5.71 -6.36
C GLU A 86 15.51 5.63 -5.87
N GLU A 87 14.70 6.58 -6.32
CA GLU A 87 13.28 6.67 -5.98
C GLU A 87 12.49 6.73 -7.28
N LYS A 88 11.65 5.72 -7.49
CA LYS A 88 10.63 5.73 -8.54
C LYS A 88 9.51 6.66 -8.10
N SER A 89 9.20 7.65 -8.91
CA SER A 89 8.19 8.66 -8.60
C SER A 89 7.16 8.84 -9.70
N THR A 90 7.49 8.43 -10.91
CA THR A 90 6.63 8.60 -12.09
C THR A 90 5.93 7.28 -12.42
N TYR A 91 4.72 7.36 -12.96
CA TYR A 91 3.93 6.18 -13.33
C TYR A 91 4.73 5.28 -14.28
N GLU A 92 5.41 5.88 -15.26
CA GLU A 92 6.24 5.20 -16.23
C GLU A 92 7.36 4.38 -15.57
N GLU A 93 8.00 4.91 -14.52
CA GLU A 93 9.06 4.22 -13.77
C GLU A 93 8.50 3.05 -12.93
N PHE A 94 7.23 3.12 -12.51
CA PHE A 94 6.58 2.01 -11.80
C PHE A 94 6.19 0.87 -12.72
N VAL A 95 5.84 1.16 -13.98
CA VAL A 95 5.42 0.17 -14.98
C VAL A 95 6.55 -0.27 -15.92
N GLU A 96 7.73 0.36 -15.84
CA GLU A 96 8.92 -0.09 -16.55
C GLU A 96 9.28 -1.52 -16.10
N GLY A 97 8.95 -2.52 -16.91
CA GLY A 97 9.18 -3.93 -16.62
C GLY A 97 7.95 -4.82 -16.57
N THR A 98 6.73 -4.27 -16.60
CA THR A 98 5.49 -5.07 -16.76
C THR A 98 5.16 -5.37 -18.22
N GLY A 99 5.87 -4.74 -19.17
CA GLY A 99 5.76 -5.02 -20.61
C GLY A 99 4.67 -4.25 -21.35
N SER A 100 3.80 -3.51 -20.64
CA SER A 100 2.84 -2.57 -21.21
C SER A 100 2.74 -1.34 -20.31
N PHE A 101 2.72 -0.15 -20.91
CA PHE A 101 2.45 1.12 -20.22
C PHE A 101 0.95 1.38 -20.07
N GLU A 102 0.13 0.70 -20.86
CA GLU A 102 -1.32 0.85 -20.87
C GLU A 102 -1.99 -0.41 -20.30
N GLU A 103 -3.09 -0.20 -19.58
CA GLU A 103 -3.95 -1.29 -19.14
C GLU A 103 -4.61 -1.93 -20.37
N ASP A 104 -4.46 -3.25 -20.52
CA ASP A 104 -5.12 -3.99 -21.58
C ASP A 104 -6.61 -4.11 -21.25
N THR A 105 -7.40 -3.16 -21.77
CA THR A 105 -8.86 -3.17 -21.66
C THR A 105 -9.52 -4.01 -22.75
N SER A 106 -8.78 -4.85 -23.47
CA SER A 106 -9.36 -5.74 -24.47
C SER A 106 -10.26 -6.77 -23.81
N LEU A 107 -11.48 -6.88 -24.32
CA LEU A 107 -12.46 -7.83 -23.79
C LEU A 107 -12.37 -9.17 -24.55
N PRO A 108 -12.53 -10.30 -23.84
CA PRO A 108 -12.66 -11.62 -24.48
C PRO A 108 -13.77 -11.63 -25.53
N GLU A 109 -13.71 -12.57 -26.49
CA GLU A 109 -14.55 -12.56 -27.69
C GLU A 109 -16.06 -12.42 -27.44
N GLY A 110 -16.58 -12.95 -26.33
CA GLY A 110 -17.99 -12.85 -25.95
C GLY A 110 -18.43 -11.55 -25.25
N LEU A 111 -17.50 -10.62 -24.99
CA LEU A 111 -17.73 -9.37 -24.27
C LEU A 111 -17.32 -8.14 -25.08
N LYS A 112 -16.90 -8.30 -26.34
CA LYS A 112 -16.42 -7.22 -27.21
C LYS A 112 -17.41 -6.06 -27.40
N ASP A 113 -18.70 -6.30 -27.20
CA ASP A 113 -19.77 -5.32 -27.34
C ASP A 113 -19.95 -4.42 -26.10
N TRP A 114 -19.32 -4.75 -24.98
CA TRP A 114 -19.48 -4.02 -23.71
C TRP A 114 -18.70 -2.69 -23.68
N ASN A 115 -17.60 -2.60 -24.42
CA ASN A 115 -16.76 -1.40 -24.52
C ASN A 115 -17.11 -0.53 -25.74
N GLN A 116 -18.20 -0.84 -26.45
CA GLN A 116 -18.71 0.00 -27.53
C GLN A 116 -19.72 1.00 -26.94
N GLU A 117 -19.56 2.29 -27.24
CA GLU A 117 -20.64 3.25 -27.00
C GLU A 117 -21.88 2.74 -27.74
N LYS A 118 -23.01 2.65 -27.01
CA LYS A 118 -24.29 2.21 -27.57
C LYS A 118 -24.80 3.30 -28.52
N GLY A 119 -24.21 3.39 -29.70
CA GLY A 119 -24.66 4.22 -30.80
C GLY A 119 -26.03 3.74 -31.26
N ASP A 120 -27.02 4.63 -31.15
CA ASP A 120 -28.35 4.59 -31.78
C ASP A 120 -28.87 3.20 -32.20
N ALA A 121 -29.50 2.50 -31.25
CA ALA A 121 -30.48 1.47 -31.58
C ALA A 121 -31.85 2.13 -31.78
N SER A 122 -31.98 2.93 -32.83
CA SER A 122 -33.27 3.17 -33.47
C SER A 122 -33.67 1.92 -34.26
N GLU A 123 -34.87 1.41 -33.98
CA GLU A 123 -35.59 0.33 -34.69
C GLU A 123 -35.01 -1.08 -34.41
N GLU A 124 -35.70 -2.02 -33.75
CA GLU A 124 -37.07 -2.44 -33.97
C GLU A 124 -37.74 -2.89 -32.65
N LEU A 125 -38.80 -2.20 -32.23
CA LEU A 125 -39.85 -2.77 -31.39
C LEU A 125 -41.10 -2.90 -32.26
N SER A 126 -41.31 -4.07 -32.84
CA SER A 126 -42.58 -4.41 -33.48
C SER A 126 -43.66 -4.60 -32.39
N PRO A 127 -44.85 -3.97 -32.51
CA PRO A 127 -45.89 -4.09 -31.49
C PRO A 127 -46.66 -5.40 -31.64
N VAL A 128 -46.80 -6.10 -30.50
CA VAL A 128 -47.57 -7.34 -30.35
C VAL A 128 -49.08 -7.07 -30.43
N LYS A 129 -49.72 -7.69 -31.43
CA LYS A 129 -51.11 -8.22 -31.50
C LYS A 129 -52.26 -7.43 -30.84
N GLU A 130 -53.24 -7.06 -31.66
CA GLU A 130 -54.64 -6.95 -31.22
C GLU A 130 -55.54 -7.83 -32.11
N LYS A 131 -55.82 -9.05 -31.64
CA LYS A 131 -57.05 -9.76 -31.96
C LYS A 131 -58.08 -9.28 -30.95
N LEU A 132 -59.12 -8.57 -31.39
CA LEU A 132 -60.40 -8.63 -30.69
C LEU A 132 -61.50 -8.87 -31.72
N ALA A 133 -62.12 -10.05 -31.59
CA ALA A 133 -63.35 -10.38 -32.28
C ALA A 133 -64.51 -9.68 -31.56
N GLN A 134 -65.29 -8.89 -32.30
CA GLN A 134 -66.76 -8.90 -32.36
C GLN A 134 -67.23 -7.95 -33.46
#